data_AF-R7UXG8-F1
#
_entry.id   AF-R7UXG8-F1
#
_cell.length_a   1.000
_cell.length_b   1.000
_cell.length_c   1.000
_cell.angle_alpha   90.00
_cell.angle_beta   90.00
_cell.angle_gamma   90.00
#
_symmetry.space_group_name_H-M   'P 1'
#
loop_
_entity.id
_entity.type
_entity.pdbx_description
1 polymer ?
#
loop_
_entity_poly.entity_id
_entity_poly.type
_entity_poly.pdbx_seq_one_letter_code
_entity_poly.pdbx_strand_id
1 'polypeptide(L)'
;IDEAEAKTAFMREVGKHCCWGKKVARTMHILKIIPSSALHYTLETYTEERSTSWEHEPYHVGGSIDGPINGPPPGPWDIHCNPTQTFHNEVHFLEVPKTSSVTPCHACGAMGWMRCHMCMGRGFKRCITCLGQGRLWKADAHGHRHMVSCWHCHGTGRKKCMSCGGDGRIQCRTCQGFRQIKCFIKLKVEYLAHQLEHIVEHTDMPEQLVKHVAGEIVFEQTQPSVWPISNYPVQEVCLASQRLVHEHNSQFQGKAKIIMQRHKLRAVPVSECTYTWKSDDDDEDEERRFWVYGKENACYAPDYPMKYCWGCQIL
;
A
#
# COMPACT_ATOMS: atom_id res chain seq x y z
N ILE A 1 35.24 -13.68 -5.72
CA ILE A 1 34.86 -15.04 -6.14
C ILE A 1 36.04 -15.69 -6.83
N ASP A 2 36.08 -17.01 -6.87
CA ASP A 2 37.03 -17.77 -7.69
C ASP A 2 36.41 -18.21 -9.03
N GLU A 3 37.19 -18.90 -9.87
CA GLU A 3 36.73 -19.39 -11.19
C GLU A 3 35.58 -20.41 -11.07
N ALA A 4 35.61 -21.27 -10.05
CA ALA A 4 34.60 -22.30 -9.85
C ALA A 4 33.25 -21.69 -9.45
N GLU A 5 33.26 -20.70 -8.56
CA GLU A 5 32.10 -19.90 -8.19
C GLU A 5 31.53 -19.13 -9.39
N ALA A 6 32.40 -18.51 -10.20
CA ALA A 6 31.99 -17.79 -11.40
C ALA A 6 31.31 -18.71 -12.42
N LYS A 7 31.89 -19.88 -12.70
CA LYS A 7 31.31 -20.90 -13.58
C LYS A 7 29.97 -21.42 -13.05
N THR A 8 29.86 -21.62 -11.74
CA THR A 8 28.62 -22.08 -11.09
C THR A 8 27.51 -21.04 -11.21
N ALA A 9 27.82 -19.77 -10.95
CA ALA A 9 26.89 -18.65 -11.10
C ALA A 9 26.40 -18.51 -12.54
N PHE A 10 27.31 -18.58 -13.51
CA PHE A 10 27.00 -18.52 -14.93
C PHE A 10 26.12 -19.68 -15.38
N MET A 11 26.46 -20.92 -15.01
CA MET A 11 25.65 -22.12 -15.29
C MET A 11 24.23 -22.02 -14.72
N ARG A 12 24.08 -21.48 -13.52
CA ARG A 12 22.77 -21.26 -12.90
C ARG A 12 21.95 -20.24 -13.69
N GLU A 13 22.57 -19.17 -14.18
CA GLU A 13 21.90 -18.17 -15.00
C GLU A 13 21.45 -18.76 -16.34
N VAL A 14 22.32 -19.50 -17.04
CA VAL A 14 21.94 -20.25 -18.25
C VAL A 14 20.75 -21.17 -18.00
N GLY A 15 20.68 -21.81 -16.83
CA GLY A 15 19.57 -22.66 -16.43
C GLY A 15 18.21 -21.95 -16.31
N LYS A 16 18.18 -20.62 -16.14
CA LYS A 16 16.94 -19.83 -16.09
C LYS A 16 16.39 -19.52 -17.47
N HIS A 17 17.23 -19.51 -18.51
CA HIS A 17 16.85 -19.14 -19.87
C HIS A 17 16.65 -20.39 -20.72
N CYS A 18 15.40 -20.74 -21.02
CA CYS A 18 15.06 -21.96 -21.76
C CYS A 18 15.70 -22.04 -23.17
N CYS A 19 15.93 -20.89 -23.80
CA CYS A 19 16.56 -20.81 -25.12
C CYS A 19 18.09 -20.81 -25.07
N TRP A 20 18.73 -20.86 -23.90
CA TRP A 20 20.19 -20.79 -23.80
C TRP A 20 20.79 -22.20 -23.78
N GLY A 21 21.55 -22.55 -24.81
CA GLY A 21 22.16 -23.87 -24.93
C GLY A 21 23.35 -24.04 -23.98
N LYS A 22 23.39 -25.12 -23.21
CA LYS A 22 24.36 -25.30 -22.11
C LYS A 22 25.82 -25.58 -22.52
N LYS A 23 26.12 -25.71 -23.83
CA LYS A 23 27.48 -26.07 -24.30
C LYS A 23 28.51 -25.01 -23.92
N VAL A 24 28.17 -23.73 -24.12
CA VAL A 24 29.04 -22.58 -23.81
C VAL A 24 29.44 -22.60 -22.34
N ALA A 25 28.46 -22.66 -21.44
CA ALA A 25 28.72 -22.58 -20.01
C ALA A 25 29.50 -23.77 -19.43
N ARG A 26 29.51 -24.92 -20.13
CA ARG A 26 30.32 -26.10 -19.76
C ARG A 26 31.75 -26.06 -20.29
N THR A 27 31.96 -25.42 -21.44
CA THR A 27 33.22 -25.50 -22.20
C THR A 27 33.96 -24.17 -22.31
N MET A 28 33.38 -23.09 -21.80
CA MET A 28 34.04 -21.78 -21.78
C MET A 28 35.31 -21.79 -20.92
N HIS A 29 36.28 -20.98 -21.33
CA HIS A 29 37.50 -20.71 -20.60
C HIS A 29 37.45 -19.28 -20.07
N ILE A 30 37.49 -19.13 -18.74
CA ILE A 30 37.56 -17.81 -18.10
C ILE A 30 38.99 -17.33 -18.21
N LEU A 31 39.19 -16.18 -18.86
CA LEU A 31 40.50 -15.57 -19.05
C LEU A 31 40.88 -14.69 -17.86
N LYS A 32 39.91 -13.91 -17.36
CA LYS A 32 40.15 -12.88 -16.35
C LYS A 32 38.92 -12.69 -15.47
N ILE A 33 39.15 -12.46 -14.19
CA ILE A 33 38.14 -12.03 -13.22
C ILE A 33 38.63 -10.74 -12.58
N ILE A 34 37.90 -9.65 -12.78
CA ILE A 34 38.21 -8.33 -12.20
C ILE A 34 37.20 -8.08 -11.07
N PRO A 35 37.63 -8.15 -9.81
CA PRO A 35 36.75 -7.82 -8.69
C PRO A 35 36.55 -6.30 -8.60
N SER A 36 35.32 -5.88 -8.34
CA SER A 36 34.93 -4.51 -8.07
C SER A 36 33.82 -4.48 -7.02
N SER A 37 33.32 -3.30 -6.67
CA SER A 37 32.14 -3.17 -5.82
C SER A 37 31.25 -2.05 -6.32
N ALA A 38 29.96 -2.36 -6.37
CA ALA A 38 28.91 -1.36 -6.54
C ALA A 38 28.47 -0.84 -5.17
N LEU A 39 28.23 0.46 -5.04
CA LEU A 39 27.74 1.05 -3.82
C LEU A 39 26.28 1.47 -3.99
N HIS A 40 25.41 0.97 -3.12
CA HIS A 40 24.01 1.38 -3.06
C HIS A 40 23.82 2.23 -1.80
N TYR A 41 23.68 3.54 -2.00
CA TYR A 41 23.39 4.50 -0.97
C TYR A 41 21.89 4.75 -0.89
N THR A 42 21.31 4.66 0.31
CA THR A 42 19.92 5.06 0.57
C THR A 42 19.87 6.09 1.70
N LEU A 43 18.98 7.06 1.52
CA LEU A 43 18.55 8.01 2.54
C LEU A 43 17.08 7.75 2.83
N GLU A 44 16.80 7.25 4.03
CA GLU A 44 15.43 7.14 4.53
C GLU A 44 15.12 8.35 5.41
N THR A 45 13.95 8.95 5.23
CA THR A 45 13.44 10.07 6.02
C THR A 45 12.07 9.70 6.54
N TYR A 46 11.94 9.71 7.86
CA TYR A 46 10.74 9.36 8.58
C TYR A 46 10.07 10.65 9.05
N THR A 47 8.84 10.86 8.60
CA THR A 47 8.08 12.08 8.84
C THR A 47 6.85 11.81 9.69
N GLU A 48 6.41 12.84 10.38
CA GLU A 48 5.15 12.92 11.08
C GLU A 48 4.30 14.04 10.47
N GLU A 49 3.09 13.71 10.05
CA GLU A 49 2.08 14.65 9.58
C GLU A 49 0.84 14.56 10.48
N ARG A 50 0.25 15.72 10.78
CA ARG A 50 -0.94 15.79 11.63
C ARG A 50 -2.03 16.61 10.94
N SER A 51 -3.24 16.07 10.90
CA SER A 51 -4.43 16.76 10.37
C SER A 51 -5.63 16.56 11.28
N THR A 52 -6.58 17.49 11.24
CA THR A 52 -7.78 17.44 12.08
C THR A 52 -9.05 17.54 11.25
N SER A 53 -10.09 16.82 11.67
CA SER A 53 -11.42 16.88 11.07
C SER A 53 -12.51 16.77 12.13
N TRP A 54 -13.68 17.35 11.85
CA TRP A 54 -14.85 17.15 12.69
C TRP A 54 -15.45 15.78 12.43
N GLU A 55 -15.77 15.07 13.52
CA GLU A 55 -16.40 13.75 13.48
C GLU A 55 -17.55 13.67 14.48
N HIS A 56 -18.41 12.67 14.28
CA HIS A 56 -19.54 12.44 15.16
C HIS A 56 -19.86 10.96 15.34
N GLU A 57 -20.36 10.62 16.52
CA GLU A 57 -20.85 9.28 16.84
C GLU A 57 -22.18 9.34 17.61
N PRO A 58 -23.00 8.26 17.59
CA PRO A 58 -24.20 8.17 18.41
C PRO A 58 -23.87 8.39 19.89
N TYR A 59 -24.63 9.24 20.57
CA TYR A 59 -24.43 9.48 22.00
C TYR A 59 -25.45 8.70 22.82
N HIS A 60 -24.96 7.78 23.66
CA HIS A 60 -25.77 7.05 24.62
C HIS A 60 -26.03 7.91 25.86
N VAL A 61 -27.28 8.01 26.28
CA VAL A 61 -27.67 8.81 27.45
C VAL A 61 -26.90 8.33 28.70
N GLY A 62 -26.20 9.26 29.36
CA GLY A 62 -25.38 8.97 30.53
C GLY A 62 -23.89 8.70 30.23
N GLY A 63 -23.46 8.77 28.97
CA GLY A 63 -22.05 8.72 28.62
C GLY A 63 -21.27 9.90 29.20
N SER A 64 -20.02 9.67 29.63
CA SER A 64 -19.12 10.77 29.96
C SER A 64 -18.68 11.49 28.68
N ILE A 65 -18.54 12.81 28.75
CA ILE A 65 -17.98 13.63 27.68
C ILE A 65 -16.84 14.46 28.22
N ASP A 66 -15.75 14.54 27.46
CA ASP A 66 -14.67 15.47 27.73
C ASP A 66 -14.84 16.72 26.87
N GLY A 67 -15.63 17.67 27.37
CA GLY A 67 -15.97 18.88 26.65
C GLY A 67 -15.18 20.12 27.09
N PRO A 68 -15.42 21.28 26.44
CA PRO A 68 -14.70 22.53 26.72
C PRO A 68 -14.83 23.04 28.17
N ILE A 69 -15.80 22.53 28.94
CA ILE A 69 -15.95 22.83 30.37
C ILE A 69 -14.75 22.34 31.21
N ASN A 70 -14.02 21.33 30.72
CA ASN A 70 -12.81 20.78 31.36
C ASN A 70 -11.53 21.56 30.96
N GLY A 71 -11.68 22.74 30.35
CA GLY A 71 -10.62 23.64 29.93
C GLY A 71 -10.43 23.73 28.42
N PRO A 72 -9.48 24.55 27.96
CA PRO A 72 -9.22 24.72 26.53
C PRO A 72 -8.65 23.44 25.91
N PRO A 73 -9.01 23.11 24.65
CA PRO A 73 -8.46 21.96 23.94
C PRO A 73 -6.97 22.19 23.61
N PRO A 74 -6.12 21.15 23.68
CA PRO A 74 -4.71 21.25 23.30
C PRO A 74 -4.55 21.44 21.79
N GLY A 75 -3.39 21.98 21.37
CA GLY A 75 -3.03 22.03 19.96
C GLY A 75 -2.79 20.62 19.39
N PRO A 76 -2.92 20.41 18.06
CA PRO A 76 -2.71 19.10 17.45
C PRO A 76 -1.35 18.48 17.76
N TRP A 77 -0.31 19.29 17.97
CA TRP A 77 1.06 18.85 18.27
C TRP A 77 1.34 18.64 19.77
N ASP A 78 0.48 19.13 20.66
CA ASP A 78 0.59 18.93 22.12
C ASP A 78 0.01 17.58 22.55
N ILE A 79 -0.71 16.91 21.65
CA ILE A 79 -1.27 15.57 21.89
C ILE A 79 -0.16 14.54 21.72
N HIS A 80 0.03 13.71 22.73
CA HIS A 80 1.05 12.67 22.68
C HIS A 80 0.59 11.54 21.76
N CYS A 81 1.37 11.29 20.73
CA CYS A 81 1.26 10.17 19.81
C CYS A 81 2.69 9.83 19.42
N ASN A 82 3.06 8.56 19.48
CA ASN A 82 4.38 8.08 19.14
C ASN A 82 4.23 6.89 18.19
N PRO A 83 5.19 6.71 17.28
CA PRO A 83 5.13 5.60 16.37
C PRO A 83 5.40 4.26 17.06
N THR A 84 4.79 3.17 16.58
CA THR A 84 5.04 1.84 17.16
C THR A 84 6.42 1.31 16.79
N GLN A 85 6.87 1.62 15.57
CA GLN A 85 8.17 1.22 15.05
C GLN A 85 8.74 2.35 14.17
N THR A 86 10.05 2.61 14.29
CA THR A 86 10.74 3.59 13.44
C THR A 86 10.85 3.11 11.99
N PHE A 87 10.74 4.05 11.04
CA PHE A 87 10.79 3.77 9.60
C PHE A 87 9.70 2.78 9.12
N HIS A 88 8.54 2.78 9.77
CA HIS A 88 7.38 2.00 9.36
C HIS A 88 6.18 2.91 9.13
N ASN A 89 5.45 2.68 8.04
CA ASN A 89 4.27 3.48 7.69
C ASN A 89 3.10 3.11 8.59
N GLU A 90 2.51 4.10 9.27
CA GLU A 90 1.37 3.89 10.16
C GLU A 90 0.51 5.14 10.29
N VAL A 91 -0.77 4.93 10.62
CA VAL A 91 -1.76 5.99 10.76
C VAL A 91 -2.53 5.77 12.06
N HIS A 92 -2.54 6.78 12.92
CA HIS A 92 -3.27 6.78 14.18
C HIS A 92 -4.43 7.77 14.13
N PHE A 93 -5.51 7.40 14.81
CA PHE A 93 -6.67 8.25 14.97
C PHE A 93 -6.97 8.45 16.46
N LEU A 94 -7.00 9.70 16.89
CA LEU A 94 -7.22 10.10 18.27
C LEU A 94 -8.37 11.10 18.33
N GLU A 95 -9.15 11.07 19.40
CA GLU A 95 -10.03 12.18 19.73
C GLU A 95 -9.20 13.30 20.38
N VAL A 96 -9.37 14.55 19.91
CA VAL A 96 -8.74 15.71 20.53
C VAL A 96 -9.42 15.97 21.88
N PRO A 97 -8.68 15.94 23.00
CA PRO A 97 -9.26 16.15 24.32
C PRO A 97 -10.02 17.47 24.43
N LYS A 98 -11.07 17.50 25.25
CA LYS A 98 -11.85 18.70 25.57
C LYS A 98 -12.58 19.33 24.38
N THR A 99 -12.71 18.62 23.26
CA THR A 99 -13.46 19.09 22.07
C THR A 99 -14.85 18.48 21.96
N SER A 100 -15.18 17.51 22.82
CA SER A 100 -16.42 16.79 22.74
C SER A 100 -17.62 17.63 23.15
N SER A 101 -18.70 17.54 22.37
CA SER A 101 -19.96 18.20 22.66
C SER A 101 -21.13 17.31 22.24
N VAL A 102 -22.22 17.36 23.00
CA VAL A 102 -23.45 16.62 22.65
C VAL A 102 -24.40 17.57 21.96
N THR A 103 -24.86 17.17 20.79
CA THR A 103 -25.81 17.96 20.00
C THR A 103 -27.00 17.11 19.56
N PRO A 104 -28.18 17.72 19.35
CA PRO A 104 -29.30 17.07 18.69
C PRO A 104 -28.86 16.47 17.35
N CYS A 105 -29.26 15.25 17.05
CA CYS A 105 -28.87 14.59 15.81
C CYS A 105 -29.36 15.40 14.59
N HIS A 106 -28.42 15.97 13.83
CA HIS A 106 -28.69 16.78 12.66
C HIS A 106 -29.43 16.00 11.56
N ALA A 107 -29.14 14.71 11.42
CA ALA A 107 -29.71 13.88 10.35
C ALA A 107 -31.21 13.60 10.53
N CYS A 108 -31.71 13.54 11.77
CA CYS A 108 -33.13 13.26 12.05
C CYS A 108 -33.84 14.35 12.85
N GLY A 109 -33.21 15.50 13.08
CA GLY A 109 -33.74 16.57 13.93
C GLY A 109 -34.12 16.06 15.33
N ALA A 110 -33.28 15.20 15.92
CA ALA A 110 -33.52 14.54 17.20
C ALA A 110 -34.79 13.64 17.28
N MET A 111 -35.36 13.21 16.17
CA MET A 111 -36.50 12.26 16.19
C MET A 111 -36.06 10.82 16.54
N GLY A 112 -34.82 10.44 16.21
CA GLY A 112 -34.29 9.08 16.36
C GLY A 112 -34.72 8.12 15.23
N TRP A 113 -35.57 8.58 14.33
CA TRP A 113 -36.03 7.82 13.18
C TRP A 113 -36.20 8.73 11.96
N MET A 114 -36.20 8.12 10.79
CA MET A 114 -36.47 8.75 9.50
C MET A 114 -37.71 8.12 8.88
N ARG A 115 -38.50 8.90 8.14
CA ARG A 115 -39.63 8.38 7.38
C ARG A 115 -39.12 7.30 6.42
N CYS A 116 -39.74 6.12 6.42
CA CYS A 116 -39.37 5.06 5.50
C CYS A 116 -39.63 5.52 4.06
N HIS A 117 -38.58 5.73 3.29
CA HIS A 117 -38.65 6.14 1.88
C HIS A 117 -39.37 5.10 1.02
N MET A 118 -39.23 3.80 1.34
CA MET A 118 -39.82 2.71 0.56
C MET A 118 -41.35 2.68 0.62
N CYS A 119 -41.97 3.06 1.74
CA CYS A 119 -43.43 3.13 1.85
C CYS A 119 -43.97 4.55 1.99
N MET A 120 -43.09 5.56 1.95
CA MET A 120 -43.39 6.96 2.23
C MET A 120 -44.11 7.12 3.57
N GLY A 121 -43.65 6.45 4.63
CA GLY A 121 -44.23 6.58 5.96
C GLY A 121 -45.52 5.78 6.21
N ARG A 122 -46.06 5.07 5.22
CA ARG A 122 -47.35 4.36 5.35
C ARG A 122 -47.26 3.05 6.12
N GLY A 123 -46.08 2.46 6.26
CA GLY A 123 -45.90 1.11 6.83
C GLY A 123 -46.30 -0.03 5.88
N PHE A 124 -46.97 0.26 4.77
CA PHE A 124 -47.38 -0.73 3.77
C PHE A 124 -47.21 -0.21 2.34
N LYS A 125 -47.16 -1.15 1.40
CA LYS A 125 -47.29 -0.91 -0.03
C LYS A 125 -48.64 -1.44 -0.52
N ARG A 126 -49.20 -0.81 -1.55
CA ARG A 126 -50.40 -1.33 -2.22
C ARG A 126 -50.11 -2.72 -2.75
N CYS A 127 -50.99 -3.69 -2.50
CA CYS A 127 -50.85 -5.01 -3.08
C CYS A 127 -51.01 -4.91 -4.60
N ILE A 128 -49.95 -5.27 -5.33
CA ILE A 128 -49.95 -5.20 -6.79
C ILE A 128 -50.90 -6.23 -7.41
N THR A 129 -51.07 -7.39 -6.75
CA THR A 129 -51.89 -8.50 -7.25
C THR A 129 -53.37 -8.13 -7.33
N CYS A 130 -53.91 -7.43 -6.33
CA CYS A 130 -55.31 -6.99 -6.30
C CYS A 130 -55.48 -5.48 -6.51
N LEU A 131 -54.40 -4.78 -6.90
CA LEU A 131 -54.37 -3.32 -7.08
C LEU A 131 -54.93 -2.52 -5.89
N GLY A 132 -54.85 -3.06 -4.68
CA GLY A 132 -55.36 -2.44 -3.46
C GLY A 132 -56.79 -2.83 -3.05
N GLN A 133 -57.51 -3.62 -3.86
CA GLN A 133 -58.90 -4.00 -3.58
C GLN A 133 -59.03 -5.05 -2.46
N GLY A 134 -57.98 -5.82 -2.20
CA GLY A 134 -58.01 -6.93 -1.25
C GLY A 134 -58.74 -8.17 -1.74
N ARG A 135 -59.40 -8.10 -2.91
CA ARG A 135 -60.13 -9.20 -3.54
C ARG A 135 -59.64 -9.45 -4.96
N LEU A 136 -59.87 -10.66 -5.47
CA LEU A 136 -59.58 -11.07 -6.85
C LEU A 136 -60.81 -11.78 -7.41
N TRP A 137 -61.04 -11.62 -8.71
CA TRP A 137 -62.06 -12.39 -9.41
C TRP A 137 -61.54 -13.79 -9.71
N LYS A 138 -62.35 -14.80 -9.37
CA LYS A 138 -62.08 -16.20 -9.71
C LYS A 138 -63.33 -16.82 -10.32
N ALA A 139 -63.16 -17.61 -11.38
CA ALA A 139 -64.23 -18.43 -11.92
C ALA A 139 -64.28 -19.77 -11.17
N ASP A 140 -65.47 -20.25 -10.85
CA ASP A 140 -65.65 -21.62 -10.38
C ASP A 140 -65.64 -22.64 -11.54
N ALA A 141 -65.84 -23.92 -11.22
CA ALA A 141 -65.87 -24.99 -12.21
C ALA A 141 -66.99 -24.85 -13.26
N HIS A 142 -68.01 -24.03 -12.99
CA HIS A 142 -69.15 -23.77 -13.87
C HIS A 142 -69.02 -22.41 -14.60
N GLY A 143 -67.87 -21.73 -14.47
CA GLY A 143 -67.59 -20.45 -15.12
C GLY A 143 -68.18 -19.23 -14.41
N HIS A 144 -68.83 -19.38 -13.26
CA HIS A 144 -69.38 -18.25 -12.51
C HIS A 144 -68.26 -17.49 -11.79
N ARG A 145 -68.21 -16.18 -12.03
CA ARG A 145 -67.22 -15.29 -11.41
C ARG A 145 -67.67 -14.88 -10.02
N HIS A 146 -66.84 -15.16 -9.02
CA HIS A 146 -67.01 -14.68 -7.65
C HIS A 146 -65.74 -13.98 -7.17
N MET A 147 -65.89 -13.09 -6.18
CA MET A 147 -64.77 -12.43 -5.54
C MET A 147 -64.23 -13.27 -4.40
N VAL A 148 -62.95 -13.59 -4.45
CA VAL A 148 -62.21 -14.24 -3.35
C VAL A 148 -61.24 -13.26 -2.71
N SER A 149 -60.94 -13.45 -1.43
CA SER A 149 -59.86 -12.69 -0.78
C SER A 149 -58.55 -12.91 -1.51
N CYS A 150 -57.84 -11.82 -1.80
CA CYS A 150 -56.53 -11.89 -2.41
C CYS A 150 -55.59 -12.64 -1.48
N TRP A 151 -55.12 -13.81 -1.91
CA TRP A 151 -54.21 -14.67 -1.15
C TRP A 151 -52.88 -13.98 -0.83
N HIS A 152 -52.45 -13.04 -1.68
CA HIS A 152 -51.20 -12.33 -1.48
C HIS A 152 -51.31 -11.37 -0.29
N CYS A 153 -52.36 -10.54 -0.19
CA CYS A 153 -52.50 -9.59 0.94
C CYS A 153 -53.46 -10.05 2.03
N HIS A 154 -53.96 -11.29 1.97
CA HIS A 154 -54.97 -11.85 2.87
C HIS A 154 -56.19 -10.92 3.07
N GLY A 155 -56.74 -10.41 1.96
CA GLY A 155 -57.94 -9.55 2.03
C GLY A 155 -57.68 -8.06 2.30
N THR A 156 -56.49 -7.67 2.75
CA THR A 156 -56.23 -6.29 3.23
C THR A 156 -56.01 -5.24 2.13
N GLY A 157 -55.75 -5.66 0.89
CA GLY A 157 -55.31 -4.80 -0.20
C GLY A 157 -53.90 -4.23 -0.03
N ARG A 158 -53.19 -4.57 1.06
CA ARG A 158 -51.95 -3.93 1.48
C ARG A 158 -50.91 -5.00 1.85
N LYS A 159 -49.64 -4.69 1.60
CA LYS A 159 -48.51 -5.53 1.97
C LYS A 159 -47.64 -4.76 2.95
N LYS A 160 -47.36 -5.37 4.10
CA LYS A 160 -46.42 -4.85 5.10
C LYS A 160 -45.11 -4.47 4.41
N CYS A 161 -44.64 -3.24 4.65
CA CYS A 161 -43.38 -2.80 4.08
C CYS A 161 -42.23 -3.52 4.79
N MET A 162 -41.51 -4.35 4.05
CA MET A 162 -40.38 -5.14 4.59
C MET A 162 -39.27 -4.23 5.13
N SER A 163 -38.99 -3.11 4.48
CA SER A 163 -37.90 -2.20 4.85
C SER A 163 -38.08 -1.50 6.21
N CYS A 164 -39.31 -1.37 6.71
CA CYS A 164 -39.60 -0.77 8.02
C CYS A 164 -40.36 -1.72 8.95
N GLY A 165 -40.53 -2.99 8.56
CA GLY A 165 -41.30 -3.93 9.35
C GLY A 165 -42.72 -3.46 9.67
N GLY A 166 -43.36 -2.68 8.81
CA GLY A 166 -44.73 -2.20 9.01
C GLY A 166 -44.90 -0.88 9.76
N ASP A 167 -43.84 -0.36 10.39
CA ASP A 167 -43.93 0.84 11.24
C ASP A 167 -44.05 2.14 10.44
N GLY A 168 -43.52 2.15 9.21
CA GLY A 168 -43.46 3.36 8.39
C GLY A 168 -42.27 4.26 8.74
N ARG A 169 -41.54 3.97 9.81
CA ARG A 169 -40.31 4.66 10.19
C ARG A 169 -39.15 3.70 10.14
N ILE A 170 -37.96 4.23 9.90
CA ILE A 170 -36.70 3.49 9.98
C ILE A 170 -35.81 4.19 11.00
N GLN A 171 -35.09 3.42 11.81
CA GLN A 171 -34.17 3.97 12.80
C GLN A 171 -33.15 4.89 12.11
N CYS A 172 -32.87 6.05 12.71
CA CYS A 172 -31.85 6.95 12.20
C CYS A 172 -30.49 6.26 12.31
N ARG A 173 -29.74 6.17 11.20
CA ARG A 173 -28.43 5.51 11.19
C ARG A 173 -27.36 6.33 11.93
N THR A 174 -27.43 7.67 11.80
CA THR A 174 -26.45 8.61 12.38
C THR A 174 -26.45 8.60 13.91
N CYS A 175 -27.63 8.59 14.55
CA CYS A 175 -27.72 8.54 16.01
C CYS A 175 -28.21 7.20 16.55
N GLN A 176 -28.40 6.19 15.69
CA GLN A 176 -28.91 4.86 16.08
C GLN A 176 -30.15 4.90 16.99
N GLY A 177 -31.05 5.87 16.79
CA GLY A 177 -32.25 6.02 17.62
C GLY A 177 -32.06 6.82 18.93
N PHE A 178 -30.84 7.14 19.34
CA PHE A 178 -30.54 7.88 20.58
C PHE A 178 -30.87 9.37 20.53
N ARG A 179 -31.22 9.90 19.34
CA ARG A 179 -31.63 11.31 19.11
C ARG A 179 -30.52 12.35 19.31
N GLN A 180 -29.43 11.98 19.95
CA GLN A 180 -28.26 12.80 20.22
C GLN A 180 -27.02 12.19 19.56
N ILE A 181 -26.08 13.06 19.21
CA ILE A 181 -24.75 12.68 18.72
C ILE A 181 -23.69 13.42 19.51
N LYS A 182 -22.55 12.77 19.72
CA LYS A 182 -21.34 13.37 20.26
C LYS A 182 -20.52 13.83 19.07
N CYS A 183 -20.23 15.12 19.01
CA CYS A 183 -19.38 15.74 18.00
C CYS A 183 -18.04 16.10 18.64
N PHE A 184 -16.94 15.78 17.97
CA PHE A 184 -15.58 16.02 18.45
C PHE A 184 -14.62 16.27 17.30
N ILE A 185 -13.44 16.79 17.60
CA ILE A 185 -12.36 16.90 16.62
C ILE A 185 -11.55 15.61 16.67
N LYS A 186 -11.41 14.95 15.52
CA LYS A 186 -10.55 13.79 15.32
C LYS A 186 -9.20 14.24 14.79
N LEU A 187 -8.13 13.83 15.46
CA LEU A 187 -6.75 13.99 15.03
C LEU A 187 -6.32 12.74 14.26
N LYS A 188 -5.82 12.93 13.04
CA LYS A 188 -5.11 11.93 12.26
C LYS A 188 -3.62 12.22 12.36
N VAL A 189 -2.84 11.25 12.82
CA VAL A 189 -1.37 11.31 12.87
C VAL A 189 -0.83 10.26 11.90
N GLU A 190 -0.04 10.69 10.93
CA GLU A 190 0.54 9.83 9.90
C GLU A 190 2.05 9.82 10.09
N TYR A 191 2.61 8.62 10.26
CA TYR A 191 4.04 8.42 10.23
C TYR A 191 4.42 7.72 8.93
N LEU A 192 5.28 8.35 8.13
CA LEU A 192 5.61 7.90 6.78
C LEU A 192 7.13 7.83 6.58
N ALA A 193 7.60 6.72 6.03
CA ALA A 193 8.97 6.50 5.63
C ALA A 193 9.13 6.76 4.13
N HIS A 194 10.02 7.69 3.80
CA HIS A 194 10.36 8.08 2.44
C HIS A 194 11.81 7.67 2.16
N GLN A 195 12.07 7.10 1.00
CA GLN A 195 13.40 6.65 0.62
C GLN A 195 13.83 7.29 -0.70
N LEU A 196 15.04 7.86 -0.71
CA LEU A 196 15.79 8.15 -1.91
C LEU A 196 17.02 7.26 -1.97
N GLU A 197 17.52 7.03 -3.17
CA GLU A 197 18.65 6.14 -3.40
C GLU A 197 19.57 6.67 -4.50
N HIS A 198 20.81 6.23 -4.44
CA HIS A 198 21.82 6.48 -5.45
C HIS A 198 22.73 5.26 -5.55
N ILE A 199 23.08 4.87 -6.77
CA ILE A 199 23.93 3.72 -7.05
C ILE A 199 25.18 4.24 -7.74
N VAL A 200 26.34 3.78 -7.26
CA VAL A 200 27.63 3.98 -7.90
C VAL A 200 28.09 2.62 -8.39
N GLU A 201 28.08 2.45 -9.69
CA GLU A 201 28.50 1.24 -10.41
C GLU A 201 29.37 1.70 -11.57
N HIS A 202 30.57 1.12 -11.72
CA HIS A 202 31.58 1.58 -12.68
C HIS A 202 31.86 0.56 -13.80
N THR A 203 31.12 -0.55 -13.84
CA THR A 203 31.21 -1.55 -14.89
C THR A 203 30.10 -1.32 -15.93
N ASP A 204 30.02 -2.18 -16.94
CA ASP A 204 28.91 -2.13 -17.92
C ASP A 204 27.65 -2.86 -17.40
N MET A 205 27.62 -3.23 -16.11
CA MET A 205 26.47 -3.87 -15.49
C MET A 205 25.37 -2.84 -15.19
N PRO A 206 24.09 -3.09 -15.54
CA PRO A 206 23.00 -2.18 -15.21
C PRO A 206 22.84 -1.95 -13.70
N GLU A 207 22.84 -0.69 -13.27
CA GLU A 207 22.71 -0.29 -11.86
C GLU A 207 21.48 -0.87 -11.16
N GLN A 208 20.37 -1.06 -11.87
CA GLN A 208 19.13 -1.58 -11.30
C GLN A 208 19.28 -2.99 -10.72
N LEU A 209 20.23 -3.78 -11.23
CA LEU A 209 20.54 -5.12 -10.72
C LEU A 209 21.09 -5.07 -9.29
N VAL A 210 21.77 -3.98 -8.93
CA VAL A 210 22.38 -3.77 -7.61
C VAL A 210 21.31 -3.61 -6.52
N LYS A 211 20.11 -3.13 -6.85
CA LYS A 211 19.04 -2.86 -5.87
C LYS A 211 18.56 -4.11 -5.18
N HIS A 212 18.35 -5.17 -5.95
CA HIS A 212 17.63 -6.38 -5.51
C HIS A 212 18.52 -7.49 -4.96
N VAL A 213 19.85 -7.27 -4.90
CA VAL A 213 20.80 -8.28 -4.42
C VAL A 213 21.33 -7.98 -3.03
N ALA A 214 21.87 -8.99 -2.34
CA ALA A 214 22.46 -8.80 -1.03
C ALA A 214 23.88 -8.20 -1.12
N GLY A 215 24.24 -7.43 -0.09
CA GLY A 215 25.56 -6.81 0.05
C GLY A 215 25.97 -6.71 1.51
N GLU A 216 27.01 -5.94 1.78
CA GLU A 216 27.49 -5.62 3.13
C GLU A 216 27.19 -4.16 3.46
N ILE A 217 26.65 -3.90 4.65
CA ILE A 217 26.43 -2.54 5.12
C ILE A 217 27.79 -2.00 5.57
N VAL A 218 28.34 -1.06 4.81
CA VAL A 218 29.66 -0.46 5.06
C VAL A 218 29.55 0.87 5.80
N PHE A 219 28.37 1.50 5.80
CA PHE A 219 28.07 2.66 6.63
C PHE A 219 26.57 2.71 6.94
N GLU A 220 26.23 2.94 8.21
CA GLU A 220 24.86 3.16 8.66
C GLU A 220 24.86 4.19 9.78
N GLN A 221 23.98 5.19 9.67
CA GLN A 221 23.84 6.23 10.69
C GLN A 221 22.39 6.66 10.76
N THR A 222 21.86 6.74 11.98
CA THR A 222 20.46 7.08 12.25
C THR A 222 20.41 8.24 13.25
N GLN A 223 19.78 9.36 12.88
CA GLN A 223 19.68 10.57 13.71
C GLN A 223 18.36 11.32 13.44
N PRO A 224 17.86 12.20 14.34
CA PRO A 224 16.68 13.02 14.09
C PRO A 224 16.77 13.84 12.80
N SER A 225 17.96 14.39 12.54
CA SER A 225 18.36 14.99 11.28
C SER A 225 19.79 14.54 11.00
N VAL A 226 20.04 13.99 9.82
CA VAL A 226 21.39 13.57 9.43
C VAL A 226 22.12 14.68 8.67
N TRP A 227 23.44 14.69 8.78
CA TRP A 227 24.31 15.53 7.96
C TRP A 227 24.82 14.75 6.76
N PRO A 228 25.04 15.39 5.59
CA PRO A 228 25.66 14.72 4.46
C PRO A 228 26.96 14.01 4.81
N ILE A 229 27.16 12.82 4.24
CA ILE A 229 28.41 12.08 4.33
C ILE A 229 29.49 12.90 3.61
N SER A 230 30.54 13.31 4.32
CA SER A 230 31.60 14.20 3.79
C SER A 230 32.97 13.53 3.69
N ASN A 231 33.26 12.52 4.54
CA ASN A 231 34.58 11.89 4.67
C ASN A 231 34.59 10.44 4.18
N TYR A 232 33.83 10.11 3.13
CA TYR A 232 33.87 8.77 2.53
C TYR A 232 34.87 8.73 1.36
N PRO A 233 35.60 7.62 1.14
CA PRO A 233 36.61 7.55 0.07
C PRO A 233 36.06 7.75 -1.35
N VAL A 234 34.80 7.37 -1.59
CA VAL A 234 34.13 7.54 -2.89
C VAL A 234 33.38 8.86 -2.92
N GLN A 235 33.85 9.81 -3.73
CA GLN A 235 33.33 11.19 -3.79
C GLN A 235 31.89 11.26 -4.30
N GLU A 236 31.52 10.38 -5.22
CA GLU A 236 30.16 10.26 -5.77
C GLU A 236 29.14 9.99 -4.66
N VAL A 237 29.51 9.21 -3.65
CA VAL A 237 28.66 8.96 -2.47
C VAL A 237 28.49 10.22 -1.63
N CYS A 238 29.56 11.00 -1.43
CA CYS A 238 29.50 12.26 -0.69
C CYS A 238 28.60 13.27 -1.40
N LEU A 239 28.77 13.43 -2.72
CA LEU A 239 27.95 14.32 -3.55
C LEU A 239 26.48 13.89 -3.58
N ALA A 240 26.22 12.58 -3.71
CA ALA A 240 24.88 12.03 -3.65
C ALA A 240 24.25 12.27 -2.28
N SER A 241 24.99 12.05 -1.20
CA SER A 241 24.52 12.31 0.16
C SER A 241 24.13 13.78 0.36
N GLN A 242 24.96 14.71 -0.13
CA GLN A 242 24.64 16.13 -0.07
C GLN A 242 23.34 16.46 -0.82
N ARG A 243 23.18 15.93 -2.04
CA ARG A 243 21.98 16.14 -2.86
C ARG A 243 20.73 15.56 -2.18
N LEU A 244 20.75 14.29 -1.78
CA LEU A 244 19.56 13.60 -1.23
C LEU A 244 19.13 14.21 0.11
N VAL A 245 20.07 14.58 0.99
CA VAL A 245 19.75 15.22 2.27
C VAL A 245 19.13 16.60 2.03
N HIS A 246 19.70 17.39 1.11
CA HIS A 246 19.13 18.70 0.76
C HIS A 246 17.73 18.57 0.15
N GLU A 247 17.54 17.60 -0.75
CA GLU A 247 16.27 17.34 -1.41
C GLU A 247 15.16 16.99 -0.42
N HIS A 248 15.36 15.99 0.45
CA HIS A 248 14.38 15.63 1.46
C HIS A 248 14.10 16.77 2.45
N ASN A 249 15.14 17.44 2.95
CA ASN A 249 14.94 18.55 3.88
C ASN A 249 14.09 19.67 3.25
N SER A 250 14.34 19.98 1.98
CA SER A 250 13.57 20.98 1.23
C SER A 250 12.15 20.50 0.91
N GLN A 251 11.97 19.22 0.58
CA GLN A 251 10.67 18.63 0.26
C GLN A 251 9.69 18.71 1.43
N PHE A 252 10.16 18.42 2.64
CA PHE A 252 9.32 18.34 3.85
C PHE A 252 9.25 19.64 4.65
N GLN A 253 10.10 20.62 4.35
CA GLN A 253 10.08 21.93 5.02
C GLN A 253 8.67 22.54 4.98
N GLY A 254 8.09 22.74 6.16
CA GLY A 254 6.75 23.33 6.32
C GLY A 254 5.56 22.43 5.92
N LYS A 255 5.81 21.20 5.44
CA LYS A 255 4.75 20.23 5.08
C LYS A 255 4.63 19.12 6.11
N ALA A 256 5.75 18.57 6.55
CA ALA A 256 5.81 17.47 7.49
C ALA A 256 6.95 17.68 8.48
N LYS A 257 6.81 17.13 9.69
CA LYS A 257 7.89 17.15 10.68
C LYS A 257 8.80 15.95 10.43
N ILE A 258 10.05 16.19 10.08
CA ILE A 258 11.06 15.11 10.06
C ILE A 258 11.34 14.71 11.51
N ILE A 259 11.12 13.43 11.83
CA ILE A 259 11.33 12.90 13.18
C ILE A 259 12.57 12.02 13.29
N MET A 260 12.95 11.34 12.20
CA MET A 260 14.19 10.58 12.09
C MET A 260 14.66 10.50 10.63
N GLN A 261 15.97 10.37 10.43
CA GLN A 261 16.59 10.07 9.15
C GLN A 261 17.65 8.98 9.34
N ARG A 262 17.88 8.19 8.28
CA ARG A 262 18.87 7.12 8.27
C ARG A 262 19.64 7.09 6.95
N HIS A 263 20.96 7.15 7.06
CA HIS A 263 21.88 6.77 6.01
C HIS A 263 22.09 5.26 6.04
N LYS A 264 22.11 4.65 4.86
CA LYS A 264 22.57 3.28 4.70
C LYS A 264 23.36 3.18 3.41
N LEU A 265 24.61 2.77 3.52
CA LEU A 265 25.50 2.50 2.39
C LEU A 265 25.80 1.02 2.36
N ARG A 266 25.41 0.37 1.27
CA ARG A 266 25.62 -1.04 1.05
C ARG A 266 26.62 -1.26 -0.07
N ALA A 267 27.71 -1.94 0.21
CA ALA A 267 28.65 -2.44 -0.79
C ALA A 267 28.17 -3.80 -1.32
N VAL A 268 27.92 -3.86 -2.62
CA VAL A 268 27.57 -5.07 -3.34
C VAL A 268 28.83 -5.54 -4.06
N PRO A 269 29.32 -6.78 -3.79
CA PRO A 269 30.46 -7.31 -4.53
C PRO A 269 30.05 -7.53 -5.99
N VAL A 270 30.92 -7.13 -6.91
CA VAL A 270 30.77 -7.34 -8.35
C VAL A 270 32.06 -7.96 -8.87
N SER A 271 31.97 -8.84 -9.84
CA SER A 271 33.12 -9.44 -10.50
C SER A 271 32.83 -9.53 -11.99
N GLU A 272 33.59 -8.79 -12.77
CA GLU A 272 33.55 -8.85 -14.22
C GLU A 272 34.42 -10.01 -14.70
N CYS A 273 33.81 -10.96 -15.38
CA CYS A 273 34.45 -12.17 -15.88
C CYS A 273 34.53 -12.11 -17.40
N THR A 274 35.76 -12.11 -17.92
CA THR A 274 36.02 -12.25 -19.36
C THR A 274 36.25 -13.72 -19.68
N TYR A 275 35.58 -14.23 -20.70
CA TYR A 275 35.72 -15.62 -21.15
C TYR A 275 35.79 -15.72 -22.67
N THR A 276 36.41 -16.79 -23.14
CA THR A 276 36.35 -17.20 -24.55
C THR A 276 35.63 -18.53 -24.66
N TRP A 277 34.98 -18.71 -25.80
CA TRP A 277 34.36 -19.96 -26.17
C TRP A 277 34.46 -20.15 -27.68
N LYS A 278 35.09 -21.25 -28.08
CA LYS A 278 35.21 -21.63 -29.48
C LYS A 278 33.96 -22.37 -29.92
N SER A 279 33.24 -21.79 -30.88
CA SER A 279 32.13 -22.49 -31.53
C SER A 279 32.69 -23.45 -32.59
N ASP A 280 31.89 -24.44 -33.01
CA ASP A 280 32.33 -25.35 -34.07
C ASP A 280 32.30 -24.65 -35.46
N ASP A 281 31.66 -23.48 -35.55
CA ASP A 281 31.35 -22.74 -36.78
C ASP A 281 32.16 -21.43 -36.94
N ASP A 282 32.83 -20.94 -35.89
CA ASP A 282 33.60 -19.68 -35.90
C ASP A 282 35.12 -19.93 -35.87
N ASP A 283 35.85 -19.27 -36.77
CA ASP A 283 37.31 -19.37 -36.89
C ASP A 283 38.08 -18.54 -35.83
N GLU A 284 37.41 -17.66 -35.08
CA GLU A 284 38.03 -16.75 -34.09
C GLU A 284 37.47 -16.91 -32.66
N ASP A 285 38.37 -16.89 -31.66
CA ASP A 285 38.01 -16.92 -30.24
C ASP A 285 37.53 -15.52 -29.78
N GLU A 286 36.24 -15.21 -29.95
CA GLU A 286 35.67 -13.95 -29.46
C GLU A 286 35.65 -13.89 -27.91
N GLU A 287 36.28 -12.85 -27.37
CA GLU A 287 36.19 -12.50 -25.95
C GLU A 287 34.81 -11.93 -25.61
N ARG A 288 34.16 -12.52 -24.60
CA ARG A 288 32.85 -12.10 -24.10
C ARG A 288 32.91 -11.88 -22.60
N ARG A 289 31.94 -11.14 -22.08
CA ARG A 289 31.90 -10.74 -20.68
C ARG A 289 30.59 -11.12 -20.02
N PHE A 290 30.69 -11.45 -18.74
CA PHE A 290 29.55 -11.57 -17.84
C PHE A 290 29.94 -11.03 -16.48
N TRP A 291 28.93 -10.69 -15.68
CA TRP A 291 29.12 -10.18 -14.33
C TRP A 291 28.55 -11.16 -13.33
N VAL A 292 29.24 -11.34 -12.22
CA VAL A 292 28.73 -12.03 -11.04
C VAL A 292 28.66 -11.02 -9.91
N TYR A 293 27.51 -10.91 -9.25
CA TYR A 293 27.22 -9.83 -8.32
C TYR A 293 26.34 -10.27 -7.15
N GLY A 294 26.43 -9.54 -6.05
CA GLY A 294 25.72 -9.84 -4.81
C GLY A 294 26.31 -11.01 -4.02
N LYS A 295 25.94 -11.13 -2.74
CA LYS A 295 26.39 -12.24 -1.88
C LYS A 295 25.82 -13.60 -2.31
N GLU A 296 24.74 -13.59 -3.06
CA GLU A 296 24.12 -14.76 -3.68
C GLU A 296 24.81 -15.22 -4.97
N ASN A 297 25.82 -14.48 -5.46
CA ASN A 297 26.49 -14.71 -6.75
C ASN A 297 25.50 -14.74 -7.93
N ALA A 298 24.55 -13.78 -7.98
CA ALA A 298 23.70 -13.59 -9.15
C ALA A 298 24.56 -13.31 -10.38
N CYS A 299 24.08 -13.63 -11.58
CA CYS A 299 24.87 -13.49 -12.79
C CYS A 299 24.10 -12.75 -13.88
N TYR A 300 24.80 -11.86 -14.58
CA TYR A 300 24.30 -11.08 -15.70
C TYR A 300 25.17 -11.36 -16.92
N ALA A 301 24.58 -11.91 -17.97
CA ALA A 301 25.27 -12.35 -19.18
C ALA A 301 24.49 -11.90 -20.44
N PRO A 302 24.56 -10.61 -20.82
CA PRO A 302 23.79 -10.08 -21.94
C PRO A 302 24.20 -10.70 -23.28
N ASP A 303 25.49 -10.92 -23.47
CA ASP A 303 26.10 -11.35 -24.74
C ASP A 303 26.24 -12.86 -24.86
N TYR A 304 25.32 -13.63 -24.26
CA TYR A 304 25.35 -15.09 -24.35
C TYR A 304 25.21 -15.55 -25.81
N PRO A 305 26.16 -16.33 -26.38
CA PRO A 305 26.19 -16.59 -27.82
C PRO A 305 25.19 -17.68 -28.27
N MET A 306 24.90 -18.67 -27.43
CA MET A 306 24.10 -19.85 -27.81
C MET A 306 22.62 -19.66 -27.47
N LYS A 307 21.91 -18.79 -28.22
CA LYS A 307 20.48 -18.49 -28.05
C LYS A 307 19.65 -19.19 -29.13
N TYR A 308 19.09 -20.36 -28.83
CA TYR A 308 18.20 -21.10 -29.74
C TYR A 308 16.79 -21.19 -29.15
N CYS A 309 15.84 -20.44 -29.70
CA CYS A 309 14.42 -20.58 -29.37
C CYS A 309 13.71 -21.41 -30.44
N TRP A 310 13.59 -22.72 -30.24
CA TRP A 310 12.70 -23.56 -31.05
C TRP A 310 11.38 -23.73 -30.28
N GLY A 311 10.38 -22.89 -30.58
CA GLY A 311 8.99 -23.08 -30.13
C GLY A 311 8.52 -22.35 -28.87
N CYS A 312 9.21 -21.31 -28.39
CA CYS A 312 8.64 -20.45 -27.34
C CYS A 312 7.57 -19.53 -27.93
N GLN A 313 6.30 -19.88 -27.77
CA GLN A 313 5.21 -18.91 -27.89
C GLN A 313 5.39 -17.84 -26.79
N ILE A 314 5.53 -16.59 -27.21
CA ILE A 314 5.36 -15.43 -26.34
C ILE A 314 3.89 -15.45 -25.90
N LEU A 315 3.66 -15.63 -24.60
CA LEU A 315 2.36 -15.37 -23.93
C LEU A 315 2.45 -14.01 -23.24
#